data_AF-A0A813MAV3-F1
#
_entry.id   AF-A0A813MAV3-F1
#
_cell.length_a   1.000
_cell.length_b   1.000
_cell.length_c   1.000
_cell.angle_alpha   90.00
_cell.angle_beta   90.00
_cell.angle_gamma   90.00
#
_symmetry.space_group_name_H-M   'P 1'
#
loop_
_entity.id
_entity.type
_entity.pdbx_description
1 polymer ?
#
loop_
_entity_poly.entity_id
_entity_poly.type
_entity_poly.pdbx_seq_one_letter_code
_entity_poly.pdbx_strand_id
1 'polypeptide(L)'
;MVTCMTHVSETFINENIIEQEIPTSNFDNFDNEPPCFVAVHIGAGYHSASKTGAYRNLCEKICFDVMGFLKQGYSARTACATAVALLENSPLTNAGIGSNLTLDEKVECDASIMDKNGFGSVGAISNIKNPIMVSLSLLEAQIKGTLSLGRIVPCMLVGEGAKKWAIENNLEEVDDNYLKTEAMIKTHKHYKQKLDSFHQDENSFIQNECDEKKREDETQRLDTVGAVCLDKNGNFASAASSGGILLKHPGRVGHASMFGCGCWVDQDIESNQKENNSIGICTTGCGEYIIKTLFAKECSQHILKNLDKIDYDLNEFFKKKFFGSPLLKKVQDKLIGTLICKLSTYEKNHLTEKTLELIVAHTTPSMCFGYMSSNMHKPTSVMSRMNESNTGSESVLITNFNFNLSPINWDGDNSNLEKSENIDVDVYSGVKRTRTD
;
A
#
# COMPACT_ATOMS: atom_id res chain seq x y z
N MET A 1 50.04 15.52 12.47
CA MET A 1 49.97 14.19 11.83
C MET A 1 48.91 13.41 12.58
N VAL A 2 47.71 13.09 12.09
CA VAL A 2 47.12 13.15 10.75
C VAL A 2 45.72 13.74 10.92
N THR A 3 45.46 14.85 10.25
CA THR A 3 44.14 15.48 10.12
C THR A 3 43.37 14.66 9.08
N CYS A 4 42.36 13.88 9.51
CA CYS A 4 41.46 13.20 8.58
C CYS A 4 40.27 14.14 8.31
N MET A 5 40.38 14.91 7.23
CA MET A 5 39.23 15.56 6.60
C MET A 5 38.43 14.48 5.88
N THR A 6 37.30 14.07 6.43
CA THR A 6 36.27 13.36 5.68
C THR A 6 35.21 14.37 5.25
N HIS A 7 35.26 14.78 3.98
CA HIS A 7 34.12 15.38 3.31
C HIS A 7 33.01 14.33 3.23
N VAL A 8 32.07 14.40 4.18
CA VAL A 8 30.78 13.73 4.06
C VAL A 8 29.91 14.67 3.23
N SER A 9 29.60 14.27 2.00
CA SER A 9 28.57 14.92 1.19
C SER A 9 27.23 14.77 1.91
N GLU A 10 26.78 15.85 2.54
CA GLU A 10 25.47 15.95 3.17
C GLU A 10 24.38 15.95 2.09
N THR A 11 23.83 14.78 1.76
CA THR A 11 22.48 14.68 1.21
C THR A 11 21.50 14.81 2.36
N PHE A 12 21.13 16.07 2.65
CA PHE A 12 20.07 16.43 3.57
C PHE A 12 18.75 15.76 3.15
N ILE A 13 18.08 15.11 4.11
CA ILE A 13 16.65 14.80 4.03
C ILE A 13 15.97 16.16 3.99
N ASN A 14 15.52 16.57 2.81
CA ASN A 14 14.90 17.88 2.64
C ASN A 14 13.39 17.68 2.81
N GLU A 15 12.82 18.09 3.95
CA GLU A 15 11.37 18.23 4.16
C GLU A 15 10.71 19.09 3.06
N ASN A 16 11.52 19.86 2.31
CA ASN A 16 11.14 20.59 1.10
C ASN A 16 10.59 19.73 -0.06
N ILE A 17 10.68 18.38 -0.04
CA ILE A 17 10.04 17.56 -1.10
C ILE A 17 8.51 17.67 -1.05
N ILE A 18 7.93 17.84 0.15
CA ILE A 18 6.47 17.96 0.34
C ILE A 18 6.00 19.42 0.23
N GLU A 19 6.88 20.39 0.52
CA GLU A 19 6.56 21.84 0.51
C GLU A 19 7.00 22.60 -0.75
N GLN A 20 7.71 21.98 -1.70
CA GLN A 20 8.01 22.63 -2.97
C GLN A 20 6.72 22.89 -3.76
N GLU A 21 6.40 24.17 -4.02
CA GLU A 21 5.39 24.56 -4.99
C GLU A 21 5.66 23.85 -6.32
N ILE A 22 4.68 23.06 -6.77
CA ILE A 22 4.70 22.37 -8.06
C ILE A 22 4.89 23.43 -9.15
N PRO A 23 6.03 23.45 -9.88
CA PRO A 23 6.18 24.40 -10.97
C PRO A 23 5.16 24.08 -12.06
N THR A 24 4.36 25.05 -12.45
CA THR A 24 3.50 25.01 -13.63
C THR A 24 4.36 25.09 -14.91
N SER A 25 5.24 24.12 -15.13
CA SER A 25 6.01 24.02 -16.37
C SER A 25 5.22 23.22 -17.40
N ASN A 26 5.01 23.83 -18.57
CA ASN A 26 4.33 23.26 -19.74
C ASN A 26 4.77 21.81 -20.00
N PHE A 27 3.78 20.91 -20.02
CA PHE A 27 3.92 19.49 -20.32
C PHE A 27 3.99 19.25 -21.84
N ASP A 28 5.06 19.69 -22.51
CA ASP A 28 5.26 19.38 -23.93
C ASP A 28 6.53 18.55 -24.15
N ASN A 29 6.35 17.43 -24.88
CA ASN A 29 7.32 16.43 -25.36
C ASN A 29 8.00 15.48 -24.33
N PHE A 30 7.25 14.45 -23.92
CA PHE A 30 7.75 13.29 -23.15
C PHE A 30 7.82 11.99 -23.96
N ASP A 31 7.66 12.03 -25.29
CA ASP A 31 7.49 10.83 -26.14
C ASP A 31 8.73 9.89 -26.20
N ASN A 32 9.86 10.25 -25.57
CA ASN A 32 11.10 9.48 -25.56
C ASN A 32 11.65 9.17 -24.14
N GLU A 33 10.89 9.40 -23.06
CA GLU A 33 11.38 9.07 -21.71
C GLU A 33 11.05 7.63 -21.29
N PRO A 34 11.93 6.96 -20.51
CA PRO A 34 11.63 5.65 -19.94
C PRO A 34 10.31 5.69 -19.16
N PRO A 35 9.39 4.74 -19.41
CA PRO A 35 8.09 4.78 -18.76
C PRO A 35 8.18 4.46 -17.28
N CYS A 36 7.35 5.15 -16.50
CA CYS A 36 7.23 4.99 -15.05
C CYS A 36 5.77 4.80 -14.66
N PHE A 37 5.53 4.29 -13.45
CA PHE A 37 4.19 3.93 -13.01
C PHE A 37 4.00 4.18 -11.52
N VAL A 38 2.79 4.59 -11.15
CA VAL A 38 2.34 4.68 -9.76
C VAL A 38 0.95 4.07 -9.63
N ALA A 39 0.73 3.30 -8.57
CA ALA A 39 -0.59 2.90 -8.12
C ALA A 39 -0.70 3.04 -6.60
N VAL A 40 -1.87 3.46 -6.12
CA VAL A 40 -2.18 3.73 -4.72
C VAL A 40 -3.51 3.10 -4.31
N HIS A 41 -3.67 2.78 -3.03
CA HIS A 41 -4.97 2.45 -2.44
C HIS A 41 -5.21 3.23 -1.14
N ILE A 42 -6.48 3.49 -0.84
CA ILE A 42 -6.90 4.15 0.42
C ILE A 42 -7.51 3.16 1.42
N GLY A 43 -7.39 1.86 1.14
CA GLY A 43 -7.87 0.79 2.01
C GLY A 43 -8.87 -0.14 1.35
N ALA A 44 -9.03 -1.31 1.96
CA ALA A 44 -10.03 -2.32 1.64
C ALA A 44 -10.90 -2.54 2.87
N GLY A 45 -12.21 -2.43 2.70
CA GLY A 45 -13.18 -2.49 3.79
C GLY A 45 -14.54 -2.00 3.32
N TYR A 46 -15.16 -1.13 4.10
CA TYR A 46 -16.42 -0.47 3.73
C TYR A 46 -16.20 1.01 3.44
N HIS A 47 -16.51 1.42 2.21
CA HIS A 47 -16.49 2.81 1.76
C HIS A 47 -17.92 3.28 1.51
N SER A 48 -18.36 4.30 2.27
CA SER A 48 -19.66 4.94 2.07
C SER A 48 -19.82 5.45 0.63
N ALA A 49 -21.01 5.21 0.06
CA ALA A 49 -21.34 5.64 -1.30
C ALA A 49 -21.19 7.17 -1.47
N SER A 50 -21.58 7.95 -0.46
CA SER A 50 -21.55 9.43 -0.49
C SER A 50 -20.13 10.01 -0.59
N LYS A 51 -19.13 9.32 -0.03
CA LYS A 51 -17.72 9.73 -0.07
C LYS A 51 -16.94 9.19 -1.28
N THR A 52 -17.56 8.38 -2.14
CA THR A 52 -16.90 7.73 -3.29
C THR A 52 -16.17 8.74 -4.18
N GLY A 53 -16.79 9.88 -4.49
CA GLY A 53 -16.13 10.93 -5.29
C GLY A 53 -14.89 11.50 -4.62
N ALA A 54 -14.93 11.74 -3.30
CA ALA A 54 -13.80 12.28 -2.55
C ALA A 54 -12.62 11.30 -2.51
N TYR A 55 -12.90 10.00 -2.29
CA TYR A 55 -11.88 8.96 -2.31
C TYR A 55 -11.20 8.82 -3.66
N ARG A 56 -11.99 8.82 -4.74
CA ARG A 56 -11.50 8.76 -6.12
C ARG A 56 -10.61 9.95 -6.48
N ASN A 57 -11.08 11.16 -6.15
CA ASN A 57 -10.34 12.40 -6.39
C ASN A 57 -9.02 12.42 -5.60
N LEU A 58 -9.00 11.88 -4.37
CA LEU A 58 -7.77 11.77 -3.58
C LEU A 58 -6.75 10.87 -4.28
N CYS A 59 -7.14 9.66 -4.72
CA CYS A 59 -6.27 8.75 -5.46
C CYS A 59 -5.75 9.39 -6.75
N GLU A 60 -6.62 10.04 -7.53
CA GLU A 60 -6.25 10.69 -8.80
C GLU A 60 -5.24 11.81 -8.56
N LYS A 61 -5.50 12.71 -7.61
CA LYS A 61 -4.58 13.80 -7.28
C LYS A 61 -3.20 13.26 -6.89
N ILE A 62 -3.14 12.27 -6.00
CA ILE A 62 -1.87 11.71 -5.53
C ILE A 62 -1.13 11.01 -6.67
N CYS A 63 -1.81 10.24 -7.51
CA CYS A 63 -1.17 9.63 -8.68
C CYS A 63 -0.60 10.67 -9.64
N PHE A 64 -1.30 11.79 -9.85
CA PHE A 64 -0.81 12.89 -10.69
C PHE A 64 0.43 13.56 -10.09
N ASP A 65 0.38 13.93 -8.82
CA ASP A 65 1.49 14.60 -8.12
C ASP A 65 2.75 13.68 -8.10
N VAL A 66 2.58 12.40 -7.76
CA VAL A 66 3.66 11.40 -7.69
C VAL A 66 4.24 11.10 -9.07
N MET A 67 3.42 11.07 -10.13
CA MET A 67 3.90 10.95 -11.50
C MET A 67 4.82 12.11 -11.87
N GLY A 68 4.58 13.32 -11.35
CA GLY A 68 5.48 14.46 -11.47
C GLY A 68 6.89 14.17 -10.92
N PHE A 69 6.98 13.56 -9.73
CA PHE A 69 8.26 13.14 -9.14
C PHE A 69 8.96 12.05 -9.98
N LEU A 70 8.21 11.02 -10.41
CA LEU A 70 8.78 9.96 -11.25
C LEU A 70 9.32 10.51 -12.58
N LYS A 71 8.59 11.44 -13.23
CA LYS A 71 9.04 12.14 -14.44
C LYS A 71 10.26 13.03 -14.21
N GLN A 72 10.46 13.57 -13.02
CA GLN A 72 11.68 14.30 -12.67
C GLN A 72 12.89 13.38 -12.38
N GLY A 73 12.71 12.06 -12.41
CA GLY A 73 13.79 11.09 -12.20
C GLY A 73 14.02 10.71 -10.74
N TYR A 74 13.09 11.04 -9.84
CA TYR A 74 13.14 10.54 -8.46
C TYR A 74 13.00 9.01 -8.42
N SER A 75 13.70 8.39 -7.46
CA SER A 75 13.67 6.95 -7.29
C SER A 75 12.29 6.42 -6.90
N ALA A 76 12.02 5.15 -7.20
CA ALA A 76 10.73 4.52 -6.86
C ALA A 76 10.43 4.61 -5.36
N ARG A 77 11.44 4.44 -4.49
CA ARG A 77 11.28 4.55 -3.03
C ARG A 77 10.84 5.95 -2.60
N THR A 78 11.43 7.00 -3.16
CA THR A 78 11.07 8.39 -2.84
C THR A 78 9.65 8.70 -3.32
N ALA A 79 9.32 8.30 -4.55
CA ALA A 79 7.97 8.47 -5.10
C ALA A 79 6.92 7.71 -4.28
N CYS A 80 7.21 6.47 -3.88
CA CYS A 80 6.31 5.62 -3.10
C CYS A 80 6.09 6.16 -1.68
N ALA A 81 7.14 6.59 -0.99
CA ALA A 81 7.03 7.26 0.30
C ALA A 81 6.24 8.57 0.20
N THR A 82 6.46 9.36 -0.85
CA THR A 82 5.70 10.60 -1.10
C THR A 82 4.22 10.32 -1.31
N ALA A 83 3.87 9.29 -2.10
CA ALA A 83 2.49 8.87 -2.31
C ALA A 83 1.79 8.54 -0.98
N VAL A 84 2.45 7.77 -0.12
CA VAL A 84 1.91 7.37 1.19
C VAL A 84 1.85 8.56 2.15
N ALA A 85 2.83 9.46 2.15
CA ALA A 85 2.79 10.67 2.97
C ALA A 85 1.60 11.58 2.60
N LEU A 86 1.30 11.70 1.30
CA LEU A 86 0.11 12.43 0.84
C LEU A 86 -1.20 11.73 1.26
N LEU A 87 -1.22 10.39 1.32
CA LEU A 87 -2.35 9.62 1.85
C LEU A 87 -2.51 9.83 3.37
N GLU A 88 -1.41 9.83 4.12
CA GLU A 88 -1.36 10.09 5.58
C GLU A 88 -1.78 11.52 5.94
N ASN A 89 -1.57 12.48 5.04
CA ASN A 89 -1.99 13.87 5.24
C ASN A 89 -3.49 14.08 5.02
N SER A 90 -4.21 13.06 4.53
CA SER A 90 -5.64 13.15 4.22
C SER A 90 -6.50 12.63 5.36
N PRO A 91 -7.41 13.44 5.93
CA PRO A 91 -8.32 13.00 6.99
C PRO A 91 -9.39 11.99 6.51
N LEU A 92 -9.37 11.64 5.22
CA LEU A 92 -10.24 10.63 4.64
C LEU A 92 -9.72 9.21 4.86
N THR A 93 -8.46 9.04 5.26
CA THR A 93 -7.78 7.76 5.39
C THR A 93 -7.54 7.39 6.85
N ASN A 94 -7.26 6.11 7.10
CA ASN A 94 -6.84 5.60 8.42
C ASN A 94 -5.32 5.43 8.44
N ALA A 95 -4.58 6.51 8.25
CA ALA A 95 -3.13 6.58 8.35
C ALA A 95 -2.73 8.03 8.61
N GLY A 96 -1.70 8.29 9.43
CA GLY A 96 -1.33 9.65 9.82
C GLY A 96 -2.53 10.42 10.41
N ILE A 97 -2.88 11.54 9.78
CA ILE A 97 -4.06 12.34 10.12
C ILE A 97 -5.33 11.55 9.82
N GLY A 98 -6.20 11.40 10.82
CA GLY A 98 -7.43 10.61 10.66
C GLY A 98 -7.27 9.13 11.01
N SER A 99 -6.11 8.73 11.55
CA SER A 99 -5.91 7.41 12.15
C SER A 99 -6.94 7.10 13.24
N ASN A 100 -7.33 5.82 13.30
CA ASN A 100 -8.11 5.27 14.39
C ASN A 100 -7.41 5.45 15.74
N LEU A 101 -8.20 5.69 16.79
CA LEU A 101 -7.68 5.93 18.14
C LEU A 101 -7.58 4.61 18.92
N THR A 102 -6.52 4.51 19.74
CA THR A 102 -6.33 3.42 20.71
C THR A 102 -7.39 3.48 21.83
N LEU A 103 -7.42 2.47 22.72
CA LEU A 103 -8.25 2.48 23.93
C LEU A 103 -8.04 3.73 24.81
N ASP A 104 -6.84 4.32 24.75
CA ASP A 104 -6.43 5.49 25.52
C ASP A 104 -6.64 6.80 24.74
N GLU A 105 -7.40 6.75 23.65
CA GLU A 105 -7.69 7.89 22.78
C GLU A 105 -6.42 8.53 22.19
N LYS A 106 -5.38 7.72 21.88
CA LYS A 106 -4.13 8.15 21.25
C LYS A 106 -4.02 7.68 19.81
N VAL A 107 -3.22 8.40 19.01
CA VAL A 107 -2.82 7.95 17.68
C VAL A 107 -1.51 7.16 17.78
N GLU A 108 -1.55 5.94 17.25
CA GLU A 108 -0.37 5.09 17.07
C GLU A 108 -0.40 4.53 15.65
N CYS A 109 0.65 4.73 14.88
CA CYS A 109 0.70 4.31 13.48
C CYS A 109 1.71 3.18 13.26
N ASP A 110 1.46 2.41 12.20
CA ASP A 110 2.34 1.38 11.67
C ASP A 110 2.62 1.69 10.21
N ALA A 111 3.88 1.69 9.78
CA ALA A 111 4.24 1.94 8.38
C ALA A 111 5.48 1.15 7.96
N SER A 112 5.59 0.84 6.67
CA SER A 112 6.78 0.20 6.10
C SER A 112 6.98 0.56 4.64
N ILE A 113 8.22 0.45 4.19
CA ILE A 113 8.63 0.60 2.80
C ILE A 113 9.69 -0.46 2.46
N MET A 114 9.62 -0.98 1.24
CA MET A 114 10.57 -1.92 0.70
C MET A 114 10.99 -1.51 -0.71
N ASP A 115 12.28 -1.63 -1.01
CA ASP A 115 12.81 -1.63 -2.37
C ASP A 115 13.84 -2.78 -2.52
N LYS A 116 14.50 -2.86 -3.67
CA LYS A 116 15.51 -3.88 -3.94
C LYS A 116 16.72 -3.88 -2.99
N ASN A 117 16.94 -2.78 -2.26
CA ASN A 117 18.10 -2.58 -1.39
C ASN A 117 17.80 -2.91 0.08
N GLY A 118 16.52 -2.95 0.49
CA GLY A 118 16.17 -3.28 1.86
C GLY A 118 14.73 -2.99 2.25
N PHE A 119 14.49 -2.98 3.55
CA PHE A 119 13.19 -2.75 4.17
C PHE A 119 13.33 -1.83 5.38
N GLY A 120 12.46 -0.83 5.50
CA GLY A 120 12.37 0.04 6.67
C GLY A 120 10.95 0.03 7.23
N SER A 121 10.80 -0.04 8.55
CA SER A 121 9.48 0.02 9.18
C SER A 121 9.46 0.65 10.57
N VAL A 122 8.28 1.18 10.91
CA VAL A 122 7.95 1.66 12.24
C VAL A 122 6.63 1.09 12.71
N GLY A 123 6.53 0.77 14.00
CA GLY A 123 5.29 0.25 14.60
C GLY A 123 4.91 0.97 15.89
N ALA A 124 3.61 1.13 16.12
CA ALA A 124 3.06 1.89 17.24
C ALA A 124 3.75 3.24 17.47
N ILE A 125 4.13 3.94 16.40
CA ILE A 125 4.77 5.25 16.49
C ILE A 125 3.70 6.32 16.71
N SER A 126 3.96 7.26 17.61
CA SER A 126 3.07 8.37 17.94
C SER A 126 3.76 9.71 17.72
N ASN A 127 2.97 10.79 17.62
CA ASN A 127 3.47 12.17 17.54
C ASN A 127 4.38 12.48 16.34
N ILE A 128 4.34 11.70 15.26
CA ILE A 128 5.07 12.00 14.02
C ILE A 128 4.06 12.23 12.90
N LYS A 129 4.24 13.31 12.14
CA LYS A 129 3.30 13.71 11.08
C LYS A 129 3.15 12.63 10.00
N ASN A 130 4.28 12.10 9.53
CA ASN A 130 4.31 11.11 8.46
C ASN A 130 5.12 9.86 8.87
N PRO A 131 4.49 8.84 9.48
CA PRO A 131 5.14 7.57 9.82
C PRO A 131 5.93 6.94 8.67
N ILE A 132 5.44 7.02 7.43
CA ILE A 132 6.16 6.44 6.28
C ILE A 132 7.53 7.09 6.03
N MET A 133 7.69 8.38 6.35
CA MET A 133 8.96 9.08 6.18
C MET A 133 10.02 8.58 7.16
N VAL A 134 9.59 8.09 8.34
CA VAL A 134 10.50 7.42 9.29
C VAL A 134 10.95 6.07 8.73
N SER A 135 10.02 5.30 8.13
CA SER A 135 10.35 4.05 7.45
C SER A 135 11.31 4.26 6.26
N LEU A 136 11.11 5.32 5.47
CA LEU A 136 12.04 5.71 4.41
C LEU A 136 13.43 6.05 4.97
N SER A 137 13.50 6.85 6.05
CA SER A 137 14.77 7.19 6.72
C SER A 137 15.53 5.95 7.17
N LEU A 138 14.85 4.94 7.73
CA LEU A 138 15.46 3.66 8.11
C LEU A 138 16.00 2.89 6.91
N LEU A 139 15.26 2.84 5.81
CA LEU A 139 15.70 2.21 4.56
C LEU A 139 16.93 2.92 3.98
N GLU A 140 16.90 4.24 3.90
CA GLU A 140 18.02 5.03 3.38
C GLU A 140 19.27 4.92 4.26
N ALA A 141 19.11 4.84 5.58
CA ALA A 141 20.22 4.60 6.49
C ALA A 141 20.88 3.23 6.23
N GLN A 142 20.11 2.18 5.93
CA GLN A 142 20.65 0.87 5.55
C GLN A 142 21.46 0.93 4.25
N ILE A 143 20.98 1.70 3.25
CA ILE A 143 21.68 1.90 1.97
C ILE A 143 23.02 2.63 2.17
N LYS A 144 23.07 3.59 3.10
CA LYS A 144 24.31 4.31 3.44
C LYS A 144 25.37 3.42 4.10
N GLY A 145 24.98 2.25 4.63
CA GLY A 145 25.89 1.24 5.15
C GLY A 145 25.76 1.02 6.66
N THR A 146 26.87 0.70 7.31
CA THR A 146 26.87 0.35 8.74
C THR A 146 26.98 1.59 9.63
N LEU A 147 26.41 1.51 10.82
CA LEU A 147 26.60 2.50 11.86
C LEU A 147 28.03 2.39 12.45
N SER A 148 28.36 3.37 13.30
CA SER A 148 29.62 3.39 14.06
C SER A 148 29.96 2.03 14.67
N LEU A 149 31.23 1.63 14.55
CA LEU A 149 31.75 0.32 15.00
C LEU A 149 31.16 -0.89 14.26
N GLY A 150 30.70 -0.71 13.02
CA GLY A 150 30.20 -1.80 12.18
C GLY A 150 28.83 -2.33 12.61
N ARG A 151 28.08 -1.58 13.41
CA ARG A 151 26.74 -1.98 13.85
C ARG A 151 25.77 -1.95 12.66
N ILE A 152 24.89 -2.94 12.58
CA ILE A 152 23.85 -3.03 11.55
C ILE A 152 22.77 -2.00 11.85
N VAL A 153 22.34 -1.24 10.85
CA VAL A 153 21.24 -0.27 10.96
C VAL A 153 19.93 -1.04 11.22
N PRO A 154 19.08 -0.57 12.16
CA PRO A 154 17.80 -1.20 12.39
C PRO A 154 16.90 -1.09 11.14
N CYS A 155 16.29 -2.19 10.74
CA CYS A 155 15.25 -2.19 9.70
C CYS A 155 13.84 -1.93 10.26
N MET A 156 13.67 -2.03 11.59
CA MET A 156 12.40 -1.81 12.27
C MET A 156 12.63 -1.14 13.62
N LEU A 157 11.85 -0.10 13.92
CA LEU A 157 11.79 0.53 15.25
C LEU A 157 10.33 0.64 15.72
N VAL A 158 10.10 0.74 17.02
CA VAL A 158 8.73 0.89 17.57
C VAL A 158 8.65 1.93 18.66
N GLY A 159 7.45 2.48 18.85
CA GLY A 159 7.11 3.40 19.94
C GLY A 159 8.10 4.55 20.10
N GLU A 160 8.48 4.82 21.34
CA GLU A 160 9.38 5.93 21.70
C GLU A 160 10.75 5.86 21.02
N GLY A 161 11.27 4.65 20.75
CA GLY A 161 12.55 4.50 20.02
C GLY A 161 12.45 4.96 18.56
N ALA A 162 11.33 4.66 17.90
CA ALA A 162 11.06 5.13 16.55
C ALA A 162 10.86 6.66 16.50
N LYS A 163 10.18 7.22 17.51
CA LYS A 163 9.99 8.67 17.65
C LYS A 163 11.33 9.40 17.81
N LYS A 164 12.21 8.89 18.68
CA LYS A 164 13.56 9.46 18.85
C LYS A 164 14.37 9.43 17.55
N TRP A 165 14.33 8.31 16.84
CA TRP A 165 14.96 8.22 15.51
C TRP A 165 14.43 9.29 14.55
N ALA A 166 13.11 9.49 14.51
CA ALA A 166 12.49 10.49 13.65
C ALA A 166 13.01 11.91 13.96
N ILE A 167 13.02 12.29 15.24
CA ILE A 167 13.52 13.60 15.69
C ILE A 167 15.00 13.77 15.36
N GLU A 168 15.83 12.75 15.63
CA GLU A 168 17.27 12.76 15.33
C GLU A 168 17.55 12.86 13.82
N ASN A 169 16.61 12.45 12.97
CA ASN A 169 16.71 12.54 11.51
C ASN A 169 15.92 13.73 10.93
N ASN A 170 15.58 14.73 11.76
CA ASN A 170 14.87 15.96 11.36
C ASN A 170 13.52 15.68 10.68
N LEU A 171 12.73 14.76 11.22
CA LEU A 171 11.34 14.55 10.81
C LEU A 171 10.39 15.21 11.80
N GLU A 172 9.37 15.89 11.28
CA GLU A 172 8.40 16.68 12.05
C GLU A 172 7.67 15.90 13.16
N GLU A 173 7.96 16.28 14.41
CA GLU A 173 7.16 15.91 15.59
C GLU A 173 5.94 16.83 15.69
N VAL A 174 4.76 16.23 15.89
CA VAL A 174 3.49 16.95 16.02
C VAL A 174 2.79 16.58 17.32
N ASP A 175 1.96 17.49 17.82
CA ASP A 175 1.07 17.20 18.93
C ASP A 175 0.07 16.09 18.54
N ASP A 176 -0.30 15.26 19.51
CA ASP A 176 -1.23 14.15 19.29
C ASP A 176 -2.61 14.64 18.81
N ASN A 177 -3.03 15.86 19.18
CA ASN A 177 -4.28 16.45 18.70
C ASN A 177 -4.21 16.90 17.24
N TYR A 178 -3.02 17.19 16.69
CA TYR A 178 -2.86 17.53 15.28
C TYR A 178 -3.27 16.35 14.37
N LEU A 179 -3.03 15.11 14.83
CA LEU A 179 -3.36 13.89 14.10
C LEU A 179 -4.85 13.49 14.22
N LYS A 180 -5.57 14.07 15.19
CA LYS A 180 -6.96 13.71 15.49
C LYS A 180 -7.94 14.58 14.73
N THR A 181 -8.93 13.92 14.10
CA THR A 181 -10.08 14.61 13.52
C THR A 181 -11.29 14.49 14.45
N GLU A 182 -12.19 15.48 14.41
CA GLU A 182 -13.44 15.41 15.18
C GLU A 182 -14.26 14.15 14.87
N ALA A 183 -14.23 13.70 13.61
CA ALA A 183 -14.93 12.50 13.18
C ALA A 183 -14.39 11.25 13.87
N MET A 184 -13.07 11.12 14.01
CA MET A 184 -12.44 9.99 14.70
C MET A 184 -12.69 10.02 16.20
N ILE A 185 -12.64 11.20 16.83
CA ILE A 185 -12.97 11.37 18.27
C ILE A 185 -14.42 10.94 18.55
N LYS A 186 -15.37 11.40 17.72
CA LYS A 186 -16.79 11.02 17.84
C LYS A 186 -16.98 9.50 17.68
N THR A 187 -16.30 8.91 16.70
CA THR A 187 -16.37 7.47 16.42
C THR A 187 -15.79 6.67 17.59
N HIS A 188 -14.62 7.05 18.09
CA HIS A 188 -14.00 6.45 19.26
C HIS A 188 -14.92 6.49 20.49
N LYS A 189 -15.48 7.67 20.82
CA LYS A 189 -16.39 7.83 21.96
C LYS A 189 -17.63 6.94 21.85
N HIS A 190 -18.24 6.87 20.67
CA HIS A 190 -19.41 6.02 20.42
C HIS A 190 -19.11 4.54 20.67
N TYR A 191 -18.02 4.01 20.12
CA TYR A 191 -17.67 2.61 20.30
C TYR A 191 -17.13 2.29 21.70
N LYS A 192 -16.44 3.24 22.35
CA LYS A 192 -16.00 3.08 23.74
C LYS A 192 -17.18 2.94 24.68
N GLN A 193 -18.22 3.77 24.52
CA GLN A 193 -19.46 3.66 25.29
C GLN A 193 -20.16 2.32 25.08
N LYS A 194 -20.20 1.81 23.83
CA LYS A 194 -20.73 0.47 23.54
C LYS A 194 -19.95 -0.63 24.26
N LEU A 195 -18.62 -0.57 24.22
CA LEU A 195 -17.75 -1.53 24.90
C LEU A 195 -17.98 -1.52 26.42
N ASP A 196 -18.04 -0.34 27.02
CA ASP A 196 -18.25 -0.19 28.47
C ASP A 196 -19.64 -0.69 28.91
N SER A 197 -20.67 -0.47 28.07
CA SER A 197 -22.03 -1.00 28.34
C SER A 197 -22.12 -2.52 28.24
N PHE A 198 -21.37 -3.15 27.34
CA PHE A 198 -21.34 -4.60 27.19
C PHE A 198 -20.70 -5.29 28.42
N HIS A 199 -19.68 -4.66 29.01
CA HIS A 199 -19.04 -5.18 30.22
C HIS A 199 -19.91 -5.07 31.49
N GLN A 200 -20.96 -4.23 31.47
CA GLN A 200 -21.84 -4.01 32.63
C GLN A 200 -23.05 -4.96 32.65
N ASP A 201 -23.50 -5.48 31.50
CA ASP A 201 -24.65 -6.38 31.37
C ASP A 201 -24.32 -7.64 30.53
N GLU A 202 -23.72 -8.67 31.14
CA GLU A 202 -23.49 -9.97 30.45
C GLU A 202 -24.79 -10.71 30.06
N ASN A 203 -25.98 -10.26 30.50
CA ASN A 203 -27.24 -11.00 30.40
C ASN A 203 -28.39 -10.34 29.58
N SER A 204 -28.21 -9.19 28.93
CA SER A 204 -29.35 -8.44 28.32
C SER A 204 -29.50 -8.50 26.79
N PHE A 205 -28.70 -9.30 26.07
CA PHE A 205 -28.56 -9.21 24.61
C PHE A 205 -29.38 -10.22 23.77
N ILE A 206 -30.69 -10.36 23.99
CA ILE A 206 -31.55 -11.15 23.06
C ILE A 206 -32.55 -10.28 22.26
N GLN A 207 -32.71 -8.97 22.54
CA GLN A 207 -33.89 -8.25 22.03
C GLN A 207 -33.70 -7.00 21.16
N ASN A 208 -32.47 -6.66 20.74
CA ASN A 208 -32.23 -5.43 19.97
C ASN A 208 -31.60 -5.63 18.58
N GLU A 209 -31.73 -6.80 17.94
CA GLU A 209 -31.19 -7.03 16.57
C GLU A 209 -31.99 -6.33 15.45
N CYS A 210 -33.22 -5.87 15.71
CA CYS A 210 -34.15 -5.47 14.63
C CYS A 210 -34.05 -4.00 14.18
N ASP A 211 -33.52 -3.09 15.00
CA ASP A 211 -33.43 -1.65 14.67
C ASP A 211 -32.03 -1.20 14.23
N GLU A 212 -31.00 -2.03 14.38
CA GLU A 212 -29.58 -1.64 14.25
C GLU A 212 -29.04 -1.67 12.81
N LYS A 213 -29.64 -2.43 11.89
CA LYS A 213 -29.21 -2.51 10.47
C LYS A 213 -29.28 -1.19 9.70
N LYS A 214 -29.95 -0.16 10.21
CA LYS A 214 -30.09 1.15 9.55
C LYS A 214 -29.00 2.17 9.92
N ARG A 215 -28.15 1.92 10.93
CA ARG A 215 -27.09 2.87 11.36
C ARG A 215 -25.67 2.37 11.17
N GLU A 216 -25.47 1.11 10.79
CA GLU A 216 -24.14 0.56 10.50
C GLU A 216 -23.51 1.09 9.19
N ASP A 217 -24.31 1.76 8.35
CA ASP A 217 -23.89 2.30 7.04
C ASP A 217 -22.93 3.51 7.11
N GLU A 218 -22.71 4.10 8.29
CA GLU A 218 -21.92 5.34 8.43
C GLU A 218 -20.54 5.15 9.06
N THR A 219 -20.24 4.00 9.67
CA THR A 219 -18.97 3.78 10.37
C THR A 219 -17.92 3.20 9.43
N GLN A 220 -17.07 4.08 8.90
CA GLN A 220 -15.89 3.78 8.09
C GLN A 220 -15.02 2.69 8.75
N ARG A 221 -15.03 1.49 8.18
CA ARG A 221 -14.01 0.44 8.43
C ARG A 221 -12.89 0.63 7.40
N LEU A 222 -12.17 1.75 7.45
CA LEU A 222 -11.04 1.96 6.54
C LEU A 222 -9.76 1.47 7.20
N ASP A 223 -9.13 0.51 6.54
CA ASP A 223 -7.80 0.00 6.85
C ASP A 223 -6.76 0.70 5.97
N THR A 224 -5.50 0.65 6.42
CA THR A 224 -4.22 0.79 5.70
C THR A 224 -4.25 1.40 4.29
N VAL A 225 -3.50 2.49 4.11
CA VAL A 225 -3.17 3.07 2.81
C VAL A 225 -1.86 2.49 2.27
N GLY A 226 -1.64 2.60 0.97
CA GLY A 226 -0.40 2.11 0.39
C GLY A 226 -0.21 2.46 -1.06
N ALA A 227 1.02 2.21 -1.54
CA ALA A 227 1.44 2.52 -2.89
C ALA A 227 2.44 1.49 -3.42
N VAL A 228 2.47 1.34 -4.74
CA VAL A 228 3.52 0.66 -5.49
C VAL A 228 3.95 1.58 -6.63
N CYS A 229 5.25 1.83 -6.75
CA CYS A 229 5.83 2.70 -7.77
C CYS A 229 6.91 1.97 -8.56
N LEU A 230 7.01 2.29 -9.85
CA LEU A 230 8.08 1.88 -10.76
C LEU A 230 8.76 3.14 -11.31
N ASP A 231 10.08 3.26 -11.10
CA ASP A 231 10.86 4.39 -11.62
C ASP A 231 11.36 4.17 -13.05
N LYS A 232 11.95 5.23 -13.63
CA LYS A 232 12.54 5.23 -14.98
C LYS A 232 13.64 4.19 -15.18
N ASN A 233 14.25 3.71 -14.10
CA ASN A 233 15.28 2.70 -14.14
C ASN A 233 14.70 1.27 -14.05
N GLY A 234 13.37 1.13 -13.98
CA GLY A 234 12.69 -0.15 -13.85
C GLY A 234 12.78 -0.76 -12.45
N ASN A 235 13.07 0.04 -11.41
CA ASN A 235 13.06 -0.44 -10.03
C ASN A 235 11.69 -0.26 -9.39
N PHE A 236 11.23 -1.26 -8.66
CA PHE A 236 10.05 -1.15 -7.81
C PHE A 236 10.37 -0.60 -6.42
N ALA A 237 9.38 0.06 -5.84
CA ALA A 237 9.23 0.24 -4.41
C ALA A 237 7.76 0.04 -4.00
N SER A 238 7.54 -0.52 -2.82
CA SER A 238 6.20 -0.71 -2.24
C SER A 238 6.17 -0.19 -0.80
N ALA A 239 5.08 0.47 -0.42
CA ALA A 239 4.94 1.11 0.87
C ALA A 239 3.52 1.01 1.42
N ALA A 240 3.38 0.85 2.74
CA ALA A 240 2.12 0.78 3.46
C ALA A 240 2.14 1.66 4.72
N SER A 241 1.00 2.23 5.10
CA SER A 241 0.82 2.96 6.37
C SER A 241 -0.59 2.80 6.93
N SER A 242 -0.72 2.74 8.25
CA SER A 242 -1.98 2.43 8.94
C SER A 242 -2.05 3.02 10.34
N GLY A 243 -3.22 3.52 10.75
CA GLY A 243 -3.56 3.79 12.15
C GLY A 243 -3.94 2.52 12.94
N GLY A 244 -4.17 1.40 12.24
CA GLY A 244 -4.64 0.16 12.84
C GLY A 244 -6.13 0.15 13.15
N ILE A 245 -6.57 -0.79 13.99
CA ILE A 245 -7.99 -0.96 14.32
C ILE A 245 -8.41 0.05 15.38
N LEU A 246 -9.67 0.49 15.29
CA LEU A 246 -10.31 1.30 16.31
C LEU A 246 -10.30 0.59 17.67
N LEU A 247 -10.04 1.35 18.74
CA LEU A 247 -9.97 0.84 20.12
C LEU A 247 -8.93 -0.27 20.28
N LYS A 248 -7.86 -0.24 19.50
CA LYS A 248 -6.74 -1.15 19.72
C LYS A 248 -6.12 -0.92 21.09
N HIS A 249 -5.63 -1.99 21.70
CA HIS A 249 -4.75 -1.86 22.85
C HIS A 249 -3.52 -1.04 22.45
N PRO A 250 -3.09 -0.04 23.25
CA PRO A 250 -1.86 0.70 23.00
C PRO A 250 -0.67 -0.24 22.81
N GLY A 251 0.19 0.07 21.84
CA GLY A 251 1.30 -0.80 21.44
C GLY A 251 0.93 -1.97 20.55
N ARG A 252 -0.35 -2.14 20.13
CA ARG A 252 -0.71 -3.11 19.10
C ARG A 252 -0.12 -2.68 17.77
N VAL A 253 0.71 -3.57 17.22
CA VAL A 253 1.32 -3.44 15.90
C VAL A 253 0.60 -4.33 14.89
N GLY A 254 0.20 -3.74 13.76
CA GLY A 254 -0.47 -4.39 12.64
C GLY A 254 0.47 -4.76 11.48
N HIS A 255 -0.13 -5.28 10.41
CA HIS A 255 0.62 -5.80 9.24
C HIS A 255 1.44 -4.72 8.51
N ALA A 256 1.02 -3.46 8.58
CA ALA A 256 1.64 -2.36 7.85
C ALA A 256 3.10 -2.08 8.25
N SER A 257 3.58 -2.57 9.40
CA SER A 257 5.00 -2.46 9.80
C SER A 257 5.76 -3.80 9.74
N MET A 258 5.06 -4.90 9.46
CA MET A 258 5.60 -6.25 9.54
C MET A 258 6.21 -6.69 8.21
N PHE A 259 7.48 -7.11 8.25
CA PHE A 259 8.21 -7.59 7.08
C PHE A 259 7.48 -8.76 6.40
N GLY A 260 7.29 -8.66 5.07
CA GLY A 260 6.57 -9.68 4.29
C GLY A 260 5.05 -9.63 4.40
N CYS A 261 4.49 -8.67 5.15
CA CYS A 261 3.06 -8.56 5.39
C CYS A 261 2.47 -7.32 4.69
N GLY A 262 2.85 -6.12 5.13
CA GLY A 262 2.31 -4.85 4.64
C GLY A 262 2.66 -4.57 3.18
N CYS A 263 3.97 -4.51 2.90
CA CYS A 263 4.51 -4.32 1.57
C CYS A 263 5.57 -5.38 1.25
N TRP A 264 5.79 -5.61 -0.05
CA TRP A 264 6.84 -6.49 -0.54
C TRP A 264 7.34 -6.00 -1.91
N VAL A 265 8.64 -6.14 -2.14
CA VAL A 265 9.25 -6.01 -3.46
C VAL A 265 10.14 -7.22 -3.69
N ASP A 266 9.95 -7.88 -4.81
CA ASP A 266 10.83 -8.92 -5.32
C ASP A 266 11.29 -8.47 -6.70
N GLN A 267 12.53 -8.01 -6.77
CA GLN A 267 13.13 -7.47 -7.98
C GLN A 267 14.17 -8.45 -8.48
N ASP A 268 14.08 -8.83 -9.75
CA ASP A 268 15.16 -9.55 -10.39
C ASP A 268 16.27 -8.56 -10.75
N ILE A 269 17.42 -8.67 -10.07
CA ILE A 269 18.55 -7.74 -10.18
C ILE A 269 19.66 -8.32 -11.08
N GLU A 270 19.67 -9.63 -11.31
CA GLU A 270 20.90 -10.33 -11.76
C GLU A 270 20.68 -11.46 -12.79
N SER A 271 19.45 -11.77 -13.18
CA SER A 271 19.27 -12.84 -14.14
C SER A 271 19.61 -12.34 -15.55
N ASN A 272 20.69 -12.89 -16.14
CA ASN A 272 21.00 -12.81 -17.58
C ASN A 272 20.00 -13.63 -18.41
N GLN A 273 18.74 -13.68 -17.98
CA GLN A 273 17.69 -14.44 -18.62
C GLN A 273 17.05 -13.58 -19.71
N LYS A 274 16.50 -14.25 -20.73
CA LYS A 274 15.77 -13.60 -21.81
C LYS A 274 14.42 -13.02 -21.34
N GLU A 275 13.99 -13.40 -20.14
CA GLU A 275 12.74 -12.98 -19.51
C GLU A 275 12.98 -12.80 -18.02
N ASN A 276 12.71 -11.58 -17.51
CA ASN A 276 12.87 -11.23 -16.10
C ASN A 276 11.55 -10.72 -15.55
N ASN A 277 11.19 -11.14 -14.35
CA ASN A 277 9.95 -10.75 -13.68
C ASN A 277 10.26 -10.07 -12.36
N SER A 278 9.69 -8.89 -12.16
CA SER A 278 9.77 -8.15 -10.89
C SER A 278 8.38 -7.81 -10.40
N ILE A 279 8.17 -7.74 -9.10
CA ILE A 279 6.85 -7.54 -8.52
C ILE A 279 6.91 -6.66 -7.28
N GLY A 280 5.97 -5.72 -7.20
CA GLY A 280 5.69 -4.91 -6.01
C GLY A 280 4.27 -5.20 -5.50
N ILE A 281 4.13 -5.42 -4.20
CA ILE A 281 2.85 -5.76 -3.56
C ILE A 281 2.62 -4.89 -2.35
N CYS A 282 1.42 -4.36 -2.19
CA CYS A 282 0.95 -3.67 -0.99
C CYS A 282 -0.41 -4.21 -0.55
N THR A 283 -0.60 -4.43 0.75
CA THR A 283 -1.80 -5.06 1.32
C THR A 283 -2.59 -4.11 2.22
N THR A 284 -3.86 -4.46 2.43
CA THR A 284 -4.79 -3.77 3.32
C THR A 284 -5.81 -4.75 3.86
N GLY A 285 -6.47 -4.43 4.97
CA GLY A 285 -7.51 -5.23 5.60
C GLY A 285 -7.09 -5.67 7.00
N CYS A 286 -7.64 -6.80 7.46
CA CYS A 286 -7.44 -7.25 8.83
C CYS A 286 -5.99 -7.67 9.09
N GLY A 287 -5.27 -6.87 9.89
CA GLY A 287 -3.84 -7.04 10.12
C GLY A 287 -3.45 -8.41 10.66
N GLU A 288 -4.22 -8.99 11.58
CA GLU A 288 -3.94 -10.32 12.13
C GLU A 288 -4.00 -11.41 11.06
N TYR A 289 -4.89 -11.27 10.07
CA TYR A 289 -5.05 -12.28 9.03
C TYR A 289 -3.86 -12.22 8.07
N ILE A 290 -3.47 -11.01 7.68
CA ILE A 290 -2.34 -10.73 6.78
C ILE A 290 -1.02 -11.18 7.43
N ILE A 291 -0.81 -10.89 8.72
CA ILE A 291 0.38 -11.34 9.47
C ILE A 291 0.43 -12.87 9.53
N LYS A 292 -0.68 -13.52 9.90
CA LYS A 292 -0.72 -14.98 10.04
C LYS A 292 -0.43 -15.72 8.74
N THR A 293 -0.64 -15.09 7.59
CA THR A 293 -0.39 -15.70 6.28
C THR A 293 0.86 -15.19 5.58
N LEU A 294 1.58 -14.21 6.14
CA LEU A 294 2.69 -13.52 5.47
C LEU A 294 2.31 -13.12 4.03
N PHE A 295 1.11 -12.55 3.89
CA PHE A 295 0.38 -12.56 2.61
C PHE A 295 1.20 -11.96 1.46
N ALA A 296 1.80 -10.77 1.63
CA ALA A 296 2.50 -10.08 0.54
C ALA A 296 3.68 -10.92 0.01
N LYS A 297 4.51 -11.45 0.92
CA LYS A 297 5.64 -12.30 0.53
C LYS A 297 5.19 -13.60 -0.12
N GLU A 298 4.24 -14.31 0.48
CA GLU A 298 3.76 -15.60 -0.06
C GLU A 298 3.06 -15.42 -1.41
N CYS A 299 2.34 -14.29 -1.61
CA CYS A 299 1.71 -13.93 -2.87
C CYS A 299 2.75 -13.69 -3.97
N SER A 300 3.78 -12.89 -3.66
CA SER A 300 4.92 -12.65 -4.56
C SER A 300 5.57 -13.95 -5.02
N GLN A 301 5.91 -14.82 -4.07
CA GLN A 301 6.55 -16.10 -4.36
C GLN A 301 5.67 -17.05 -5.17
N HIS A 302 4.34 -16.96 -5.00
CA HIS A 302 3.41 -17.80 -5.75
C HIS A 302 3.31 -17.32 -7.21
N ILE A 303 3.16 -16.02 -7.43
CA ILE A 303 3.06 -15.43 -8.77
C ILE A 303 4.36 -15.64 -9.55
N LEU A 304 5.52 -15.38 -8.94
CA LEU A 304 6.80 -15.53 -9.66
C LEU A 304 7.16 -16.99 -10.00
N LYS A 305 6.51 -17.98 -9.36
CA LYS A 305 6.68 -19.41 -9.71
C LYS A 305 5.74 -19.87 -10.81
N ASN A 306 4.63 -19.17 -11.04
CA ASN A 306 3.58 -19.53 -12.00
C ASN A 306 3.32 -18.32 -12.92
N LEU A 307 4.12 -18.22 -13.99
CA LEU A 307 4.16 -17.01 -14.83
C LEU A 307 3.07 -16.95 -15.91
N ASP A 308 2.40 -18.06 -16.18
CA ASP A 308 1.57 -18.23 -17.39
C ASP A 308 0.13 -17.69 -17.27
N LYS A 309 -0.50 -17.72 -16.08
CA LYS A 309 -1.92 -17.32 -15.88
C LYS A 309 -2.19 -16.71 -14.51
N ILE A 310 -1.81 -15.45 -14.35
CA ILE A 310 -1.83 -14.76 -13.06
C ILE A 310 -3.19 -14.76 -12.35
N ASP A 311 -4.31 -14.63 -13.06
CA ASP A 311 -5.65 -14.64 -12.45
C ASP A 311 -6.04 -16.01 -11.89
N TYR A 312 -5.66 -17.08 -12.59
CA TYR A 312 -5.86 -18.45 -12.10
C TYR A 312 -4.98 -18.72 -10.87
N ASP A 313 -3.72 -18.33 -10.97
CA ASP A 313 -2.72 -18.53 -9.91
C ASP A 313 -3.09 -17.73 -8.65
N LEU A 314 -3.59 -16.50 -8.81
CA LEU A 314 -4.03 -15.69 -7.69
C LEU A 314 -5.28 -16.28 -7.02
N ASN A 315 -6.25 -16.77 -7.80
CA ASN A 315 -7.40 -17.51 -7.26
C ASN A 315 -6.97 -18.76 -6.47
N GLU A 316 -6.03 -19.53 -7.01
CA GLU A 316 -5.49 -20.71 -6.33
C GLU A 316 -4.76 -20.32 -5.04
N PHE A 317 -3.96 -19.26 -5.08
CA PHE A 317 -3.28 -18.69 -3.93
C PHE A 317 -4.26 -18.32 -2.83
N PHE A 318 -5.31 -17.54 -3.14
CA PHE A 318 -6.34 -17.19 -2.17
C PHE A 318 -7.00 -18.42 -1.56
N LYS A 319 -7.39 -19.41 -2.38
CA LYS A 319 -7.99 -20.67 -1.90
C LYS A 319 -7.06 -21.44 -0.96
N LYS A 320 -5.79 -21.61 -1.33
CA LYS A 320 -4.85 -22.47 -0.59
C LYS A 320 -4.21 -21.77 0.61
N LYS A 321 -3.76 -20.53 0.43
CA LYS A 321 -2.89 -19.79 1.36
C LYS A 321 -3.63 -18.79 2.23
N PHE A 322 -4.81 -18.33 1.82
CA PHE A 322 -5.63 -17.40 2.61
C PHE A 322 -6.88 -18.07 3.19
N PHE A 323 -7.85 -18.43 2.35
CA PHE A 323 -9.10 -19.07 2.79
C PHE A 323 -8.84 -20.44 3.45
N GLY A 324 -7.99 -21.27 2.85
CA GLY A 324 -7.59 -22.56 3.38
C GLY A 324 -6.51 -22.52 4.46
N SER A 325 -6.07 -21.33 4.91
CA SER A 325 -5.03 -21.22 5.92
C SER A 325 -5.44 -21.88 7.25
N PRO A 326 -4.65 -22.82 7.80
CA PRO A 326 -4.93 -23.40 9.11
C PRO A 326 -5.02 -22.35 10.23
N LEU A 327 -4.28 -21.24 10.08
CA LEU A 327 -4.23 -20.15 11.06
C LEU A 327 -5.49 -19.27 11.04
N LEU A 328 -6.31 -19.38 9.98
CA LEU A 328 -7.56 -18.64 9.81
C LEU A 328 -8.81 -19.55 9.90
N LYS A 329 -8.66 -20.80 10.33
CA LYS A 329 -9.76 -21.79 10.36
C LYS A 329 -10.98 -21.35 11.18
N LYS A 330 -10.76 -20.57 12.24
CA LYS A 330 -11.83 -20.06 13.14
C LYS A 330 -12.37 -18.69 12.73
N VAL A 331 -11.84 -18.10 11.67
CA VAL A 331 -12.26 -16.78 11.17
C VAL A 331 -13.40 -17.00 10.17
N GLN A 332 -14.55 -16.38 10.44
CA GLN A 332 -15.70 -16.44 9.54
C GLN A 332 -15.46 -15.56 8.31
N ASP A 333 -15.24 -14.26 8.53
CA ASP A 333 -15.00 -13.28 7.47
C ASP A 333 -13.51 -13.01 7.33
N LYS A 334 -12.89 -13.54 6.28
CA LYS A 334 -11.46 -13.35 6.00
C LYS A 334 -11.29 -12.13 5.10
N LEU A 335 -11.02 -10.98 5.71
CA LEU A 335 -10.99 -9.67 5.06
C LEU A 335 -9.57 -9.25 4.67
N ILE A 336 -9.36 -9.02 3.37
CA ILE A 336 -8.11 -8.52 2.81
C ILE A 336 -8.35 -7.79 1.48
N GLY A 337 -7.50 -6.83 1.16
CA GLY A 337 -7.26 -6.31 -0.17
C GLY A 337 -5.77 -6.25 -0.47
N THR A 338 -5.41 -6.28 -1.74
CA THR A 338 -4.03 -6.22 -2.20
C THR A 338 -3.95 -5.48 -3.53
N LEU A 339 -2.90 -4.69 -3.67
CA LEU A 339 -2.47 -4.02 -4.88
C LEU A 339 -1.15 -4.66 -5.32
N ILE A 340 -1.10 -5.19 -6.53
CA ILE A 340 0.02 -5.97 -7.06
C ILE A 340 0.43 -5.34 -8.39
N CYS A 341 1.71 -5.03 -8.56
CA CYS A 341 2.28 -4.62 -9.84
C CYS A 341 3.35 -5.62 -10.25
N LYS A 342 3.17 -6.30 -11.37
CA LYS A 342 4.17 -7.20 -11.96
C LYS A 342 4.73 -6.58 -13.22
N LEU A 343 6.05 -6.45 -13.30
CA LEU A 343 6.76 -6.06 -14.51
C LEU A 343 7.40 -7.30 -15.12
N SER A 344 6.99 -7.63 -16.33
CA SER A 344 7.68 -8.61 -17.17
C SER A 344 8.56 -7.86 -18.17
N THR A 345 9.83 -8.25 -18.24
CA THR A 345 10.80 -7.72 -19.20
C THR A 345 11.23 -8.83 -20.13
N TYR A 346 11.12 -8.62 -21.44
CA TYR A 346 11.45 -9.59 -22.47
C TYR A 346 12.52 -9.04 -23.40
N GLU A 347 13.52 -9.85 -23.74
CA GLU A 347 14.46 -9.53 -24.81
C GLU A 347 14.04 -10.20 -26.12
N LYS A 348 13.71 -9.37 -27.13
CA LYS A 348 13.33 -9.85 -28.46
C LYS A 348 14.04 -9.03 -29.53
N ASN A 349 14.81 -9.70 -30.39
CA ASN A 349 15.50 -9.07 -31.52
C ASN A 349 16.36 -7.84 -31.13
N HIS A 350 17.06 -7.89 -29.99
CA HIS A 350 17.83 -6.77 -29.41
C HIS A 350 17.00 -5.57 -28.93
N LEU A 351 15.68 -5.72 -28.83
CA LEU A 351 14.79 -4.75 -28.18
C LEU A 351 14.32 -5.31 -26.84
N THR A 352 14.28 -4.46 -25.83
CA THR A 352 13.69 -4.76 -24.52
C THR A 352 12.23 -4.35 -24.50
N GLU A 353 11.32 -5.33 -24.49
CA GLU A 353 9.90 -5.11 -24.29
C GLU A 353 9.57 -5.19 -22.80
N LYS A 354 8.71 -4.28 -22.32
CA LYS A 354 8.28 -4.25 -20.92
C LYS A 354 6.77 -4.18 -20.82
N THR A 355 6.18 -5.11 -20.10
CA THR A 355 4.74 -5.12 -19.82
C THR A 355 4.53 -5.06 -18.33
N LEU A 356 3.66 -4.14 -17.90
CA LEU A 356 3.26 -4.02 -16.51
C LEU A 356 1.81 -4.48 -16.35
N GLU A 357 1.59 -5.40 -15.41
CA GLU A 357 0.27 -5.82 -14.96
C GLU A 357 -0.01 -5.17 -13.61
N LEU A 358 -1.08 -4.36 -13.50
CA LEU A 358 -1.64 -3.92 -12.22
C LEU A 358 -2.82 -4.83 -11.89
N ILE A 359 -2.72 -5.52 -10.77
CA ILE A 359 -3.77 -6.40 -10.26
C ILE A 359 -4.23 -5.89 -8.91
N VAL A 360 -5.54 -5.73 -8.78
CA VAL A 360 -6.19 -5.38 -7.52
C VAL A 360 -7.11 -6.52 -7.13
N ALA A 361 -6.90 -7.08 -5.94
CA ALA A 361 -7.72 -8.17 -5.45
C ALA A 361 -8.22 -7.90 -4.03
N HIS A 362 -9.49 -8.15 -3.74
CA HIS A 362 -10.03 -7.99 -2.39
C HIS A 362 -11.21 -8.91 -2.09
N THR A 363 -11.36 -9.23 -0.81
CA THR A 363 -12.48 -10.00 -0.23
C THR A 363 -13.45 -9.10 0.55
N THR A 364 -13.08 -7.83 0.73
CA THR A 364 -13.88 -6.83 1.45
C THR A 364 -15.05 -6.32 0.59
N PRO A 365 -16.07 -5.69 1.20
CA PRO A 365 -17.18 -5.09 0.46
C PRO A 365 -16.75 -4.10 -0.62
N SER A 366 -15.66 -3.37 -0.38
CA SER A 366 -15.11 -2.40 -1.32
C SER A 366 -13.61 -2.16 -1.12
N MET A 367 -12.95 -1.70 -2.17
CA MET A 367 -11.57 -1.20 -2.16
C MET A 367 -11.45 -0.06 -3.16
N CYS A 368 -10.86 1.06 -2.74
CA CYS A 368 -10.63 2.19 -3.64
C CYS A 368 -9.14 2.36 -3.91
N PHE A 369 -8.82 2.53 -5.19
CA PHE A 369 -7.46 2.64 -5.69
C PHE A 369 -7.40 3.61 -6.87
N GLY A 370 -6.20 4.07 -7.18
CA GLY A 370 -5.91 4.82 -8.40
C GLY A 370 -4.53 4.48 -8.94
N TYR A 371 -4.32 4.80 -10.21
CA TYR A 371 -3.06 4.55 -10.89
C TYR A 371 -2.81 5.55 -12.01
N MET A 372 -1.54 5.67 -12.40
CA MET A 372 -1.11 6.44 -13.55
C MET A 372 0.18 5.84 -14.12
N SER A 373 0.20 5.65 -15.43
CA SER A 373 1.42 5.42 -16.22
C SER A 373 1.90 6.74 -16.81
N SER A 374 3.20 6.90 -17.05
CA SER A 374 3.77 8.05 -17.77
C SER A 374 3.14 8.31 -19.12
N ASN A 375 2.62 7.25 -19.77
CA ASN A 375 2.00 7.26 -21.09
C ASN A 375 0.52 7.68 -21.05
N MET A 376 -0.05 7.88 -19.85
CA MET A 376 -1.41 8.36 -19.67
C MET A 376 -1.43 9.89 -19.55
N HIS A 377 -2.43 10.53 -20.16
CA HIS A 377 -2.64 11.98 -20.03
C HIS A 377 -3.19 12.40 -18.66
N LYS A 378 -3.88 11.49 -17.97
CA LYS A 378 -4.49 11.74 -16.65
C LYS A 378 -4.51 10.44 -15.82
N PRO A 379 -4.52 10.55 -14.49
CA PRO A 379 -4.70 9.39 -13.62
C PRO A 379 -6.09 8.78 -13.76
N THR A 380 -6.22 7.52 -13.35
CA THR A 380 -7.50 6.81 -13.25
C THR A 380 -7.71 6.37 -11.80
N SER A 381 -8.93 6.50 -11.28
CA SER A 381 -9.35 5.86 -10.03
C SER A 381 -10.49 4.89 -10.23
N VAL A 382 -10.62 3.93 -9.31
CA VAL A 382 -11.69 2.96 -9.27
C VAL A 382 -12.16 2.78 -7.82
N MET A 383 -13.48 2.72 -7.64
CA MET A 383 -14.11 2.24 -6.42
C MET A 383 -14.64 0.84 -6.72
N SER A 384 -13.85 -0.18 -6.38
CA SER A 384 -14.23 -1.57 -6.58
C SER A 384 -15.21 -2.00 -5.48
N ARG A 385 -16.28 -2.71 -5.85
CA ARG A 385 -17.32 -3.17 -4.91
C ARG A 385 -17.71 -4.61 -5.22
N MET A 386 -17.91 -5.40 -4.17
CA MET A 386 -18.52 -6.72 -4.28
C MET A 386 -20.02 -6.60 -4.60
N ASN A 387 -20.51 -7.38 -5.56
CA ASN A 387 -21.95 -7.50 -5.85
C ASN A 387 -22.62 -8.49 -4.88
N GLU A 388 -23.92 -8.34 -4.64
CA GLU A 388 -24.72 -9.24 -3.78
C GLU A 388 -24.70 -10.72 -4.23
N SER A 389 -24.42 -10.99 -5.50
CA SER A 389 -24.26 -12.36 -6.03
C SER A 389 -22.92 -13.03 -5.66
N ASN A 390 -21.95 -12.28 -5.16
CA ASN A 390 -20.58 -12.73 -4.90
C ASN A 390 -20.24 -12.79 -3.40
N THR A 391 -21.22 -12.69 -2.52
CA THR A 391 -21.05 -12.64 -1.06
C THR A 391 -20.92 -14.05 -0.45
N GLY A 392 -19.94 -14.83 -0.90
CA GLY A 392 -19.50 -16.02 -0.20
C GLY A 392 -18.40 -15.67 0.81
N SER A 393 -18.28 -16.41 1.92
CA SER A 393 -17.18 -16.25 2.89
C SER A 393 -15.78 -16.57 2.32
N GLU A 394 -15.72 -17.09 1.09
CA GLU A 394 -14.51 -17.49 0.37
C GLU A 394 -14.52 -16.98 -1.08
N SER A 395 -14.97 -15.75 -1.30
CA SER A 395 -14.87 -15.07 -2.60
C SER A 395 -13.81 -13.98 -2.59
N VAL A 396 -13.17 -13.80 -3.74
CA VAL A 396 -12.23 -12.73 -4.02
C VAL A 396 -12.60 -12.09 -5.35
N LEU A 397 -12.69 -10.76 -5.37
CA LEU A 397 -12.81 -10.01 -6.62
C LEU A 397 -11.39 -9.66 -7.08
N ILE A 398 -11.06 -9.94 -8.33
CA ILE A 398 -9.76 -9.67 -8.94
C ILE A 398 -10.00 -8.79 -10.16
N THR A 399 -9.21 -7.74 -10.33
CA THR A 399 -9.26 -6.86 -11.51
C THR A 399 -7.84 -6.66 -12.01
N ASN A 400 -7.62 -6.88 -13.30
CA ASN A 400 -6.32 -6.78 -13.94
C ASN A 400 -6.31 -5.65 -14.98
N PHE A 401 -5.22 -4.89 -15.02
CA PHE A 401 -4.97 -3.83 -16.00
C PHE A 401 -3.58 -4.03 -16.60
N ASN A 402 -3.51 -4.07 -17.93
CA ASN A 402 -2.27 -4.29 -18.67
C ASN A 402 -1.76 -2.98 -19.25
N PHE A 403 -0.47 -2.71 -19.09
CA PHE A 403 0.20 -1.54 -19.64
C PHE A 403 1.42 -1.98 -20.43
N ASN A 404 1.50 -1.53 -21.68
CA ASN A 404 2.73 -1.63 -22.44
C ASN A 404 3.66 -0.48 -22.03
N LEU A 405 4.71 -0.82 -21.28
CA LEU A 405 5.79 0.07 -20.88
C LEU A 405 7.03 -0.16 -21.76
N SER A 406 6.86 -0.78 -22.93
CA SER A 406 7.93 -0.84 -23.91
C SER A 406 8.19 0.59 -24.37
N PRO A 407 9.44 1.01 -24.37
CA PRO A 407 9.79 2.31 -24.85
C PRO A 407 9.62 2.36 -26.37
N ILE A 408 9.32 3.55 -26.87
CA ILE A 408 9.59 3.86 -28.26
C ILE A 408 11.12 3.89 -28.50
N ASN A 409 11.95 4.09 -27.46
CA ASN A 409 13.41 3.88 -27.44
C ASN A 409 13.96 3.69 -26.00
N TRP A 410 14.40 2.49 -25.62
CA TRP A 410 15.47 2.34 -24.60
C TRP A 410 16.83 2.28 -25.28
N ASP A 411 16.85 1.81 -26.53
CA ASP A 411 17.95 1.90 -27.48
C ASP A 411 17.37 2.47 -28.79
N GLY A 412 17.92 3.59 -29.27
CA GLY A 412 17.36 4.40 -30.35
C GLY A 412 17.12 3.69 -31.70
N ASP A 413 15.89 3.30 -32.03
CA ASP A 413 15.26 3.50 -33.36
C ASP A 413 13.72 3.33 -33.37
N ASN A 414 13.01 4.26 -34.03
CA ASN A 414 11.55 4.33 -34.08
C ASN A 414 10.97 3.75 -35.38
N SER A 415 10.12 2.72 -35.31
CA SER A 415 8.96 2.65 -36.22
C SER A 415 7.88 1.66 -35.77
N ASN A 416 6.67 2.21 -35.58
CA ASN A 416 5.35 1.56 -35.55
C ASN A 416 5.06 0.57 -34.43
N LEU A 417 4.03 0.85 -33.60
CA LEU A 417 3.10 -0.15 -33.07
C LEU A 417 1.80 0.50 -32.55
N GLU A 418 0.68 -0.16 -32.84
CA GLU A 418 -0.69 0.28 -32.59
C GLU A 418 -1.11 0.15 -31.12
N LYS A 419 -1.97 1.06 -30.66
CA LYS A 419 -2.58 1.04 -29.31
C LYS A 419 -3.69 -0.01 -29.24
N SER A 420 -3.63 -0.94 -28.30
CA SER A 420 -4.78 -1.72 -27.85
C SER A 420 -4.92 -1.63 -26.32
N GLU A 421 -6.07 -1.13 -25.86
CA GLU A 421 -6.52 -1.22 -24.47
C GLU A 421 -7.56 -2.34 -24.40
N ASN A 422 -7.26 -3.43 -23.70
CA ASN A 422 -8.26 -4.44 -23.32
C ASN A 422 -8.46 -4.37 -21.80
N ILE A 423 -9.70 -4.18 -21.38
CA ILE A 423 -10.13 -4.20 -19.98
C ILE A 423 -10.85 -5.53 -19.76
N ASP A 424 -10.22 -6.47 -19.06
CA ASP A 424 -10.84 -7.73 -18.63
C ASP A 424 -11.24 -7.61 -17.14
N VAL A 425 -12.55 -7.66 -16.87
CA VAL A 425 -13.09 -7.68 -15.50
C VAL A 425 -13.64 -9.07 -15.22
N ASP A 426 -12.88 -9.85 -14.45
CA ASP A 426 -13.22 -11.22 -14.13
C ASP A 426 -13.74 -11.36 -12.68
N VAL A 427 -14.92 -11.97 -12.52
CA VAL A 427 -15.55 -12.23 -11.24
C VAL A 427 -15.63 -13.74 -11.01
N TYR A 428 -14.86 -14.26 -10.06
CA TYR A 428 -14.81 -15.70 -9.76
C TYR A 428 -15.43 -16.02 -8.39
N SER A 429 -16.50 -16.82 -8.36
CA SER A 429 -17.12 -17.32 -7.12
C SER A 429 -16.72 -18.78 -6.84
N GLY A 430 -16.24 -19.06 -5.63
CA GLY A 430 -15.70 -20.35 -5.21
C GLY A 430 -16.73 -21.44 -4.88
N VAL A 431 -17.98 -21.36 -5.36
CA VAL A 431 -19.03 -22.32 -4.96
C VAL A 431 -18.95 -23.59 -5.81
N LYS A 432 -18.38 -24.66 -5.23
CA LYS A 432 -18.67 -26.03 -5.70
C LYS A 432 -20.17 -26.28 -5.52
N ARG A 433 -20.93 -26.36 -6.61
CA ARG A 433 -22.23 -27.03 -6.61
C ARG A 433 -21.99 -28.50 -6.24
N THR A 434 -22.24 -28.87 -5.00
CA THR A 434 -22.50 -30.27 -4.65
C THR A 434 -23.78 -30.65 -5.35
N ARG A 435 -23.66 -31.50 -6.37
CA ARG A 435 -24.77 -32.21 -7.00
C ARG A 435 -25.30 -33.18 -5.94
N THR A 436 -26.44 -32.85 -5.33
CA THR A 436 -27.24 -33.85 -4.61
C THR A 436 -27.96 -34.70 -5.65
N ASP A 437 -27.89 -36.01 -5.47
CA ASP A 437 -28.50 -37.04 -6.32
C ASP A 437 -30.00 -36.86 -6.55
#